data_AF-U2FU37-F1
#
_entry.id   AF-U2FU37-F1
#
_cell.length_a   1.000
_cell.length_b   1.000
_cell.length_c   1.000
_cell.angle_alpha   90.00
_cell.angle_beta   90.00
_cell.angle_gamma   90.00
#
_symmetry.space_group_name_H-M   'P 1'
#
loop_
_entity.id
_entity.type
_entity.pdbx_description
1 polymer ?
#
loop_
_entity_poly.entity_id
_entity_poly.type
_entity_poly.pdbx_seq_one_letter_code
_entity_poly.pdbx_strand_id
1 'polypeptide(L)' 'MAAAPAEGTDYVQRLEQLKTLFDKGLVTEDEYSRAKAEILAKLTR' A
#
# COMPACT_ATOMS: atom_id res chain seq x y z
N MET A 1 22.62 7.19 -0.83
CA MET A 1 21.86 8.37 -1.30
C MET A 1 20.40 8.06 -1.08
N ALA A 2 19.74 8.78 -0.18
CA ALA A 2 18.34 8.52 0.18
C ALA A 2 17.43 8.91 -0.98
N ALA A 3 16.68 7.94 -1.52
CA ALA A 3 15.68 8.19 -2.53
C ALA A 3 14.51 8.92 -1.87
N ALA A 4 14.38 10.22 -2.14
CA ALA A 4 13.14 10.96 -1.88
C ALA A 4 12.06 10.31 -2.74
N PRO A 5 11.03 9.70 -2.13
CA PRO A 5 10.15 8.86 -2.90
C PRO A 5 9.10 9.79 -3.52
N ALA A 6 9.12 9.84 -4.86
CA ALA A 6 8.17 10.59 -5.65
C ALA A 6 6.78 10.02 -5.32
N GLU A 7 5.99 10.79 -4.57
CA GLU A 7 4.78 10.35 -3.86
C GLU A 7 3.79 9.56 -4.73
N GLY A 8 3.78 9.78 -6.05
CA GLY A 8 2.95 9.02 -6.99
C GLY A 8 3.35 7.54 -7.18
N THR A 9 4.60 7.18 -6.90
CA THR A 9 5.14 5.81 -7.08
C THR A 9 5.04 4.99 -5.79
N ASP A 10 5.04 5.64 -4.62
CA ASP A 10 4.88 5.00 -3.31
C ASP A 10 3.57 4.25 -3.16
N TYR A 11 2.48 4.81 -3.68
CA TYR A 11 1.16 4.22 -3.48
C TYR A 11 1.03 2.87 -4.19
N VAL A 12 1.59 2.73 -5.39
CA VAL A 12 1.61 1.46 -6.13
C VAL A 12 2.49 0.44 -5.39
N GLN A 13 3.68 0.82 -4.95
CA GLN A 13 4.57 -0.04 -4.18
C GLN A 13 3.97 -0.46 -2.83
N ARG A 14 3.27 0.43 -2.13
CA ARG A 14 2.54 0.11 -0.89
C ARG A 14 1.41 -0.87 -1.14
N LEU A 15 0.65 -0.72 -2.22
CA LEU A 15 -0.40 -1.69 -2.61
C LEU A 15 0.19 -3.07 -2.90
N GLU A 16 1.31 -3.13 -3.62
CA GLU A 16 2.02 -4.39 -3.90
C GLU A 16 2.55 -5.05 -2.63
N GLN A 17 3.15 -4.27 -1.71
CA GLN A 17 3.58 -4.79 -0.42
C GLN A 17 2.40 -5.31 0.40
N LEU A 18 1.30 -4.55 0.46
CA LEU A 18 0.12 -4.94 1.20
C LEU A 18 -0.48 -6.25 0.66
N LYS A 19 -0.55 -6.39 -0.67
CA LYS A 19 -0.98 -7.63 -1.32
C LYS A 19 -0.04 -8.79 -1.02
N THR A 20 1.26 -8.54 -1.01
CA THR A 20 2.28 -9.54 -0.67
C THR A 20 2.16 -10.00 0.78
N LEU A 21 1.89 -9.09 1.71
CA LEU A 21 1.65 -9.43 3.12
C LEU A 21 0.37 -10.26 3.27
N PHE A 22 -0.69 -9.91 2.54
CA PHE A 22 -1.95 -10.65 2.55
C PHE A 22 -1.77 -12.07 1.99
N ASP A 23 -1.06 -12.20 0.86
CA ASP A 23 -0.74 -13.49 0.22
C ASP A 23 0.11 -14.39 1.13
N LYS A 24 1.00 -13.78 1.92
CA LYS A 24 1.78 -14.46 2.98
C LYS A 24 0.97 -14.79 4.24
N GLY A 25 -0.28 -14.34 4.34
CA GLY A 25 -1.10 -14.47 5.55
C GLY A 25 -0.63 -13.64 6.74
N LEU A 26 0.19 -12.61 6.50
CA LEU A 26 0.71 -11.69 7.52
C LEU A 26 -0.28 -10.59 7.89
N VAL A 27 -1.22 -10.29 7.01
CA VAL A 27 -2.33 -9.36 7.27
C VAL A 27 -3.65 -10.04 6.95
N THR A 28 -4.67 -9.69 7.71
CA THR A 28 -6.04 -10.17 7.47
C THR A 28 -6.72 -9.39 6.35
N GLU A 29 -7.83 -9.92 5.85
CA GLU A 29 -8.61 -9.28 4.77
C GLU A 29 -9.12 -7.89 5.18
N ASP A 30 -9.42 -7.68 6.47
CA ASP A 30 -9.83 -6.38 7.04
C ASP A 30 -8.66 -5.38 7.01
N GLU A 31 -7.46 -5.80 7.44
CA GLU A 31 -6.25 -4.98 7.39
C GLU A 31 -5.87 -4.61 5.95
N TYR A 32 -5.93 -5.59 5.03
CA TYR A 32 -5.69 -5.35 3.62
C TYR A 32 -6.70 -4.36 3.03
N SER A 33 -8.00 -4.51 3.31
CA SER A 33 -9.01 -3.57 2.84
C SER A 33 -8.82 -2.16 3.39
N ARG A 34 -8.55 -2.02 4.70
CA ARG A 34 -8.31 -0.70 5.34
C ARG A 34 -7.13 0.02 4.73
N ALA A 35 -5.97 -0.64 4.65
CA ALA A 35 -4.76 -0.01 4.13
C ALA A 35 -4.88 0.27 2.62
N LYS A 36 -5.52 -0.62 1.84
CA LYS A 36 -5.82 -0.35 0.42
C LYS A 36 -6.71 0.87 0.25
N ALA A 37 -7.74 1.03 1.09
CA ALA A 37 -8.63 2.19 1.06
C ALA A 37 -7.90 3.49 1.42
N GLU A 38 -7.04 3.49 2.44
CA GLU A 38 -6.22 4.66 2.78
C GLU A 38 -5.27 5.06 1.66
N ILE A 39 -4.63 4.08 1.02
CA ILE A 39 -3.72 4.31 -0.10
C ILE A 39 -4.47 4.91 -1.29
N LEU A 40 -5.63 4.35 -1.66
CA LEU A 40 -6.46 4.87 -2.75
C LEU A 40 -7.03 6.27 -2.45
N ALA A 41 -7.42 6.53 -1.20
CA ALA A 41 -7.91 7.83 -0.77
C ALA A 41 -6.84 8.92 -0.90
N LYS A 42 -5.56 8.58 -0.66
CA LYS A 42 -4.43 9.49 -0.86
C LYS A 42 -4.01 9.63 -2.32
N LEU A 43 -4.22 8.61 -3.15
CA LEU A 43 -3.93 8.67 -4.60
C LEU A 43 -4.94 9.55 -5.36
N THR A 44 -6.19 9.60 -4.91
CA THR A 44 -7.28 10.29 -5.60
C THR A 44 -7.44 11.76 -5.17
N ARG A 45 -6.68 12.22 -4.16
CA ARG A 45 -6.71 13.60 -3.66
C ARG A 45 -5.60 14.43 -4.30
#